data_AF-A0A0L6CTH4-F1
#
_entry.id   AF-A0A0L6CTH4-F1
#
_cell.length_a   1.000
_cell.length_b   1.000
_cell.length_c   1.000
_cell.angle_alpha   90.00
_cell.angle_beta   90.00
_cell.angle_gamma   90.00
#
_symmetry.space_group_name_H-M   'P 1'
#
loop_
_entity.id
_entity.type
_entity.pdbx_description
1 polymer ?
#
loop_
_entity_poly.entity_id
_entity_poly.type
_entity_poly.pdbx_seq_one_letter_code
_entity_poly.pdbx_strand_id
1 'polypeptide(L)'
;MKTVLKATTTGLLLTFFMAPSVMAQDQGSIARGGRLFDKWCKEIKAEVPTESHKLYPAANEKYADNPGANWRCKECHGWDGMGVDGAYASGKHATGIKGINGMAGGDPAAVTAVLTGDAHGYGDKLSEADLMDLANFVTAGQIDMDVYIDRATKAPKGNAVQGEQVYNTVCANCHGVDGKLPKEMPPLGSLMGNPWEIMHKVLNGQPNERMPALRAIDHQVATDILAYLATLPKE
;
A
#
# COMPACT_ATOMS: atom_id res chain seq x y z
N MET A 1 -36.27 -15.93 74.15
CA MET A 1 -35.02 -15.97 73.36
C MET A 1 -35.31 -15.39 71.99
N LYS A 2 -34.77 -14.21 71.68
CA LYS A 2 -34.92 -13.55 70.37
C LYS A 2 -33.60 -13.75 69.61
N THR A 3 -33.62 -14.55 68.56
CA THR A 3 -32.46 -14.86 67.72
C THR A 3 -32.26 -13.73 66.71
N VAL A 4 -31.15 -13.02 66.81
CA VAL A 4 -30.73 -11.97 65.86
C VAL A 4 -30.00 -12.63 64.69
N LEU A 5 -30.58 -12.61 63.51
CA LEU A 5 -29.92 -13.03 62.27
C LEU A 5 -29.00 -11.90 61.78
N LYS A 6 -27.69 -12.14 61.73
CA LYS A 6 -26.72 -11.25 61.07
C LYS A 6 -26.75 -11.53 59.57
N ALA A 7 -27.15 -10.55 58.77
CA ALA A 7 -26.97 -10.58 57.32
C ALA A 7 -25.54 -10.16 56.98
N THR A 8 -24.74 -11.09 56.47
CA THR A 8 -23.43 -10.79 55.86
C THR A 8 -23.65 -10.40 54.41
N THR A 9 -23.44 -9.12 54.10
CA THR A 9 -23.44 -8.60 52.72
C THR A 9 -22.11 -8.91 52.06
N THR A 10 -22.07 -9.95 51.24
CA THR A 10 -20.89 -10.25 50.40
C THR A 10 -20.88 -9.27 49.23
N GLY A 11 -20.01 -8.26 49.28
CA GLY A 11 -19.78 -7.33 48.19
C GLY A 11 -19.11 -8.04 47.01
N LEU A 12 -19.84 -8.19 45.91
CA LEU A 12 -19.31 -8.65 44.63
C LEU A 12 -18.50 -7.50 44.00
N LEU A 13 -17.17 -7.55 44.09
CA LEU A 13 -16.31 -6.69 43.28
C LEU A 13 -16.44 -7.08 41.81
N LEU A 14 -17.15 -6.27 41.02
CA LEU A 14 -17.07 -6.32 39.56
C LEU A 14 -15.70 -5.76 39.13
N THR A 15 -14.76 -6.64 38.83
CA THR A 15 -13.57 -6.29 38.05
C THR A 15 -13.97 -6.10 36.60
N PHE A 16 -14.04 -4.84 36.15
CA PHE A 16 -14.12 -4.51 34.72
C PHE A 16 -12.79 -4.90 34.07
N PHE A 17 -12.77 -6.05 33.37
CA PHE A 17 -11.74 -6.33 32.39
C PHE A 17 -11.98 -5.41 31.18
N MET A 18 -11.28 -4.28 31.13
CA MET A 18 -11.08 -3.58 29.86
C MET A 18 -10.22 -4.51 28.99
N ALA A 19 -10.85 -5.15 28.01
CA ALA A 19 -10.12 -5.79 26.94
C ALA A 19 -9.21 -4.72 26.29
N PRO A 20 -7.94 -5.02 26.00
CA PRO A 20 -7.13 -4.11 25.20
C PRO A 20 -7.85 -3.91 23.88
N SER A 21 -8.32 -2.70 23.65
CA SER A 21 -8.72 -2.25 22.33
C SER A 21 -7.47 -2.36 21.46
N VAL A 22 -7.42 -3.40 20.62
CA VAL A 22 -6.57 -3.39 19.44
C VAL A 22 -7.01 -2.14 18.68
N MET A 23 -6.26 -1.05 18.84
CA MET A 23 -6.53 0.17 18.11
C MET A 23 -6.48 -0.22 16.65
N ALA A 24 -7.62 -0.16 15.96
CA ALA A 24 -7.68 -0.39 14.53
C ALA A 24 -6.63 0.54 13.91
N GLN A 25 -5.66 -0.04 13.21
CA GLN A 25 -4.53 0.70 12.68
C GLN A 25 -5.03 1.80 11.75
N ASP A 26 -4.53 3.02 11.96
CA ASP A 26 -4.99 4.21 11.25
C ASP A 26 -4.84 4.05 9.73
N GLN A 27 -5.97 3.98 9.04
CA GLN A 27 -5.99 3.82 7.58
C GLN A 27 -5.36 5.02 6.86
N GLY A 28 -5.36 6.20 7.47
CA GLY A 28 -4.68 7.39 6.95
C GLY A 28 -3.17 7.20 6.93
N SER A 29 -2.59 6.82 8.08
CA SER A 29 -1.19 6.43 8.21
C SER A 29 -0.79 5.34 7.22
N ILE A 30 -1.57 4.27 7.13
CA ILE A 30 -1.29 3.17 6.20
C ILE A 30 -1.34 3.63 4.73
N ALA A 31 -2.36 4.41 4.35
CA ALA A 31 -2.47 4.92 2.99
C ALA A 31 -1.29 5.83 2.63
N ARG A 32 -0.87 6.70 3.56
CA ARG A 32 0.35 7.51 3.39
C ARG A 32 1.60 6.65 3.27
N GLY A 33 1.73 5.61 4.09
CA GLY A 33 2.78 4.60 3.98
C GLY A 33 2.84 3.94 2.60
N GLY A 34 1.68 3.62 2.01
CA GLY A 34 1.60 3.12 0.63
C GLY A 34 2.13 4.12 -0.40
N ARG A 35 1.86 5.42 -0.26
CA ARG A 35 2.43 6.45 -1.14
C ARG A 35 3.94 6.61 -0.97
N LEU A 36 4.43 6.51 0.26
CA LEU A 36 5.87 6.48 0.54
C LEU A 36 6.54 5.24 -0.09
N PHE A 37 5.91 4.07 0.00
CA PHE A 37 6.39 2.83 -0.60
C PHE A 37 6.51 2.93 -2.13
N ASP A 38 5.56 3.64 -2.76
CA ASP A 38 5.60 3.98 -4.18
C ASP A 38 6.75 4.93 -4.51
N LYS A 39 6.73 6.16 -3.96
CA LYS A 39 7.70 7.21 -4.31
C LYS A 39 7.85 8.24 -3.20
N TRP A 40 8.52 7.84 -2.12
CA TRP A 40 8.76 8.66 -0.94
C TRP A 40 9.28 10.07 -1.25
N CYS A 41 10.30 10.22 -2.11
CA CYS A 41 10.85 11.54 -2.44
C CYS A 41 9.76 12.49 -2.96
N LYS A 42 8.85 11.98 -3.80
CA LYS A 42 7.74 12.78 -4.33
C LYS A 42 6.74 13.11 -3.23
N GLU A 43 6.34 12.12 -2.42
CA GLU A 43 5.37 12.30 -1.34
C GLU A 43 5.81 13.37 -0.33
N ILE A 44 7.08 13.34 0.10
CA ILE A 44 7.62 14.29 1.09
C ILE A 44 8.33 15.49 0.47
N LYS A 45 8.33 15.59 -0.87
CA LYS A 45 9.02 16.64 -1.64
C LYS A 45 10.53 16.74 -1.35
N ALA A 46 11.16 15.60 -1.08
CA ALA A 46 12.61 15.49 -0.92
C ALA A 46 13.30 15.35 -2.28
N GLU A 47 14.59 15.69 -2.31
CA GLU A 47 15.44 15.41 -3.46
C GLU A 47 15.66 13.90 -3.61
N VAL A 48 15.72 13.46 -4.87
CA VAL A 48 16.08 12.08 -5.19
C VAL A 48 17.58 11.91 -4.96
N PRO A 49 18.04 10.85 -4.29
CA PRO A 49 19.47 10.57 -4.18
C PRO A 49 20.17 10.54 -5.54
N THR A 50 21.42 10.99 -5.59
CA THR A 50 22.20 11.00 -6.84
C THR A 50 22.83 9.65 -7.14
N GLU A 51 23.18 8.90 -6.09
CA GLU A 51 23.75 7.55 -6.20
C GLU A 51 22.66 6.49 -6.17
N SER A 52 22.88 5.40 -6.89
CA SER A 52 21.98 4.25 -6.86
C SER A 52 21.92 3.59 -5.48
N HIS A 53 20.75 3.03 -5.14
CA HIS A 53 20.56 2.33 -3.88
C HIS A 53 21.53 1.14 -3.79
N LYS A 54 22.30 1.05 -2.70
CA LYS A 54 23.39 0.07 -2.49
C LYS A 54 23.00 -1.39 -2.73
N LEU A 55 21.77 -1.75 -2.34
CA LEU A 55 21.24 -3.11 -2.50
C LEU A 55 20.61 -3.39 -3.86
N TYR A 56 20.45 -2.39 -4.73
CA TYR A 56 19.83 -2.62 -6.03
C TYR A 56 20.75 -3.45 -6.93
N PRO A 57 20.26 -4.52 -7.57
CA PRO A 57 21.12 -5.42 -8.31
C PRO A 57 21.65 -4.77 -9.59
N ALA A 58 22.98 -4.73 -9.72
CA ALA A 58 23.65 -4.27 -10.94
C ALA A 58 23.24 -5.08 -12.19
N ALA A 59 22.78 -6.33 -12.02
CA ALA A 59 22.29 -7.18 -13.11
C ALA A 59 21.00 -6.66 -13.76
N ASN A 60 20.24 -5.75 -13.11
CA ASN A 60 19.10 -5.08 -13.73
C ASN A 60 19.57 -3.80 -14.44
N GLU A 61 20.11 -3.96 -15.64
CA GLU A 61 20.68 -2.89 -16.45
C GLU A 61 19.69 -1.72 -16.71
N LYS A 62 18.38 -1.98 -16.65
CA LYS A 62 17.36 -0.97 -16.93
C LYS A 62 17.27 0.08 -15.81
N TYR A 63 17.49 -0.32 -14.57
CA TYR A 63 17.24 0.51 -13.39
C TYR A 63 18.42 0.60 -12.41
N ALA A 64 19.50 -0.17 -12.64
CA ALA A 64 20.71 -0.14 -11.82
C ALA A 64 21.33 1.25 -11.75
N ASP A 65 21.35 2.01 -12.84
CA ASP A 65 21.89 3.37 -12.90
C ASP A 65 20.80 4.46 -12.85
N ASN A 66 19.60 4.10 -12.35
CA ASN A 66 18.47 5.02 -12.23
C ASN A 66 18.07 5.20 -10.76
N PRO A 67 18.72 6.10 -10.02
CA PRO A 67 18.41 6.32 -8.60
C PRO A 67 16.96 6.76 -8.36
N GLY A 68 16.34 7.48 -9.30
CA GLY A 68 14.92 7.83 -9.23
C GLY A 68 13.96 6.64 -9.32
N ALA A 69 14.42 5.49 -9.81
CA ALA A 69 13.69 4.24 -9.79
C ALA A 69 14.10 3.36 -8.61
N ASN A 70 15.40 3.13 -8.41
CA ASN A 70 15.89 2.10 -7.50
C ASN A 70 15.84 2.47 -6.00
N TRP A 71 15.59 3.74 -5.65
CA TRP A 71 15.29 4.14 -4.26
C TRP A 71 13.82 3.99 -3.85
N ARG A 72 12.95 3.52 -4.76
CA ARG A 72 11.53 3.27 -4.48
C ARG A 72 11.37 1.86 -3.92
N CYS A 73 10.70 1.71 -2.78
CA CYS A 73 10.53 0.41 -2.12
C CYS A 73 9.88 -0.63 -3.05
N LYS A 74 8.85 -0.20 -3.81
CA LYS A 74 8.18 -1.04 -4.80
C LYS A 74 9.12 -1.59 -5.88
N GLU A 75 10.23 -0.91 -6.18
CA GLU A 75 11.12 -1.32 -7.28
C GLU A 75 11.90 -2.59 -6.91
N CYS A 76 12.19 -2.77 -5.62
CA CYS A 76 12.78 -3.99 -5.09
C CYS A 76 11.74 -5.04 -4.69
N HIS A 77 10.69 -4.60 -3.99
CA HIS A 77 9.74 -5.48 -3.30
C HIS A 77 8.44 -5.76 -4.07
N GLY A 78 8.29 -5.19 -5.26
CA GLY A 78 7.12 -5.38 -6.12
C GLY A 78 5.91 -4.55 -5.68
N TRP A 79 5.00 -4.30 -6.62
CA TRP A 79 3.72 -3.62 -6.36
C TRP A 79 2.75 -4.47 -5.52
N ASP A 80 2.86 -5.79 -5.63
CA ASP A 80 2.10 -6.76 -4.84
C ASP A 80 2.78 -7.12 -3.52
N GLY A 81 3.93 -6.51 -3.20
CA GLY A 81 4.68 -6.75 -1.98
C GLY A 81 5.35 -8.13 -1.91
N MET A 82 5.36 -8.90 -3.00
CA MET A 82 5.89 -10.28 -3.04
C MET A 82 7.29 -10.38 -3.67
N GLY A 83 7.80 -9.31 -4.28
CA GLY A 83 9.14 -9.28 -4.87
C GLY A 83 9.36 -10.40 -5.89
N VAL A 84 10.43 -11.19 -5.69
CA VAL A 84 10.80 -12.34 -6.52
C VAL A 84 9.74 -13.44 -6.60
N ASP A 85 8.85 -13.54 -5.61
CA ASP A 85 7.79 -14.54 -5.60
C ASP A 85 6.50 -14.03 -6.27
N GLY A 86 6.49 -12.78 -6.74
CA GLY A 86 5.30 -12.06 -7.20
C GLY A 86 5.37 -11.57 -8.64
N ALA A 87 4.74 -10.41 -8.88
CA ALA A 87 4.66 -9.79 -10.19
C ALA A 87 6.04 -9.41 -10.76
N TYR A 88 7.06 -9.34 -9.89
CA TYR A 88 8.45 -9.01 -10.21
C TYR A 88 9.35 -10.26 -10.25
N ALA A 89 8.79 -11.47 -10.27
CA ALA A 89 9.54 -12.71 -10.47
C ALA A 89 10.34 -12.73 -11.78
N SER A 90 9.86 -12.03 -12.81
CA SER A 90 10.51 -11.91 -14.11
C SER A 90 10.21 -10.59 -14.79
N GLY A 91 10.80 -10.38 -15.97
CA GLY A 91 10.62 -9.17 -16.77
C GLY A 91 11.51 -8.00 -16.34
N LYS A 92 11.21 -6.81 -16.86
CA LYS A 92 12.09 -5.64 -16.76
C LYS A 92 12.33 -5.11 -15.34
N HIS A 93 11.47 -5.49 -14.39
CA HIS A 93 11.55 -5.08 -12.98
C HIS A 93 12.10 -6.18 -12.07
N ALA A 94 12.50 -7.33 -12.61
CA ALA A 94 13.02 -8.42 -11.79
C ALA A 94 14.33 -8.01 -11.11
N THR A 95 14.38 -8.21 -9.79
CA THR A 95 15.55 -7.91 -8.94
C THR A 95 16.11 -9.15 -8.26
N GLY A 96 15.33 -10.23 -8.15
CA GLY A 96 15.66 -11.38 -7.31
C GLY A 96 15.52 -11.11 -5.80
N ILE A 97 15.03 -9.94 -5.41
CA ILE A 97 14.85 -9.54 -4.01
C ILE A 97 13.47 -10.02 -3.52
N LYS A 98 13.42 -10.56 -2.30
CA LYS A 98 12.17 -10.99 -1.66
C LYS A 98 11.20 -9.84 -1.41
N GLY A 99 9.92 -10.18 -1.33
CA GLY A 99 8.86 -9.26 -0.93
C GLY A 99 8.94 -8.80 0.54
N ILE A 100 7.98 -7.94 0.90
CA ILE A 100 7.71 -7.49 2.27
C ILE A 100 6.65 -8.35 2.98
N ASN A 101 6.02 -9.29 2.28
CA ASN A 101 4.95 -10.18 2.75
C ASN A 101 5.26 -10.92 4.06
N GLY A 102 6.53 -11.25 4.33
CA GLY A 102 6.94 -11.86 5.59
C GLY A 102 6.83 -10.96 6.84
N MET A 103 6.58 -9.65 6.66
CA MET A 103 6.42 -8.68 7.75
C MET A 103 4.95 -8.35 8.06
N ALA A 104 4.00 -8.91 7.31
CA ALA A 104 2.57 -8.71 7.57
C ALA A 104 2.19 -9.23 8.98
N GLY A 105 1.44 -8.43 9.74
CA GLY A 105 1.10 -8.69 11.13
C GLY A 105 2.26 -8.53 12.13
N GLY A 106 3.45 -8.11 11.67
CA GLY A 106 4.63 -7.90 12.51
C GLY A 106 4.62 -6.58 13.29
N ASP A 107 5.73 -6.31 13.98
CA ASP A 107 5.94 -5.08 14.75
C ASP A 107 6.44 -3.93 13.86
N PRO A 108 5.73 -2.79 13.76
CA PRO A 108 6.20 -1.61 13.04
C PRO A 108 7.59 -1.13 13.47
N ALA A 109 7.95 -1.24 14.75
CA ALA A 109 9.27 -0.81 15.23
C ALA A 109 10.40 -1.65 14.63
N ALA A 110 10.17 -2.95 14.43
CA ALA A 110 11.12 -3.83 13.75
C ALA A 110 11.30 -3.44 12.27
N VAL A 111 10.23 -3.01 11.59
CA VAL A 111 10.32 -2.49 10.22
C VAL A 111 11.14 -1.20 10.18
N THR A 112 10.87 -0.26 11.09
CA THR A 112 11.64 0.98 11.20
C THR A 112 13.13 0.71 11.39
N ALA A 113 13.50 -0.23 12.28
CA ALA A 113 14.89 -0.61 12.49
C ALA A 113 15.56 -1.18 11.22
N VAL A 114 14.82 -1.96 10.42
CA VAL A 114 15.32 -2.49 9.13
C VAL A 114 15.51 -1.37 8.10
N LEU A 115 14.59 -0.40 8.04
CA LEU A 115 14.66 0.73 7.11
C LEU A 115 15.81 1.70 7.43
N THR A 116 16.10 1.91 8.72
CA THR A 116 17.17 2.83 9.15
C THR A 116 18.55 2.18 9.19
N GLY A 117 18.63 0.85 9.25
CA GLY A 117 19.90 0.13 9.22
C GLY A 117 20.71 0.35 7.94
N ASP A 118 22.03 0.19 8.04
CA ASP A 118 23.04 0.50 7.00
C ASP A 118 22.77 -0.12 5.61
N ALA A 119 21.99 -1.20 5.57
CA ALA A 119 21.64 -1.88 4.33
C ALA A 119 20.62 -1.08 3.50
N HIS A 120 19.58 -0.52 4.14
CA HIS A 120 18.57 0.31 3.47
C HIS A 120 18.91 1.80 3.53
N GLY A 121 19.39 2.29 4.68
CA GLY A 121 19.92 3.64 4.80
C GLY A 121 18.89 4.77 4.61
N TYR A 122 17.66 4.60 5.12
CA TYR A 122 16.64 5.66 5.08
C TYR A 122 16.65 6.60 6.30
N GLY A 123 17.47 6.32 7.33
CA GLY A 123 17.41 7.02 8.61
C GLY A 123 17.69 8.54 8.56
N ASP A 124 18.46 9.00 7.57
CA ASP A 124 18.72 10.42 7.31
C ASP A 124 17.79 11.02 6.23
N LYS A 125 16.93 10.20 5.61
CA LYS A 125 16.08 10.58 4.46
C LYS A 125 14.62 10.75 4.81
N LEU A 126 14.16 10.01 5.82
CA LEU A 126 12.78 9.94 6.25
C LEU A 126 12.66 10.38 7.70
N SER A 127 11.65 11.19 8.01
CA SER A 127 11.34 11.53 9.40
C SER A 127 10.81 10.31 10.16
N GLU A 128 10.80 10.38 11.49
CA GLU A 128 10.20 9.32 12.33
C GLU A 128 8.74 9.04 11.95
N ALA A 129 7.97 10.08 11.62
CA ALA A 129 6.59 9.93 11.16
C ALA A 129 6.49 9.22 9.79
N ASP A 130 7.39 9.53 8.85
CA ASP A 130 7.45 8.85 7.55
C ASP A 130 7.79 7.37 7.69
N LEU A 131 8.77 7.07 8.55
CA LEU A 131 9.17 5.69 8.85
C LEU A 131 8.02 4.92 9.51
N MET A 132 7.31 5.53 10.44
CA MET A 132 6.16 4.91 11.09
C MET A 132 5.01 4.64 10.11
N ASP A 133 4.69 5.57 9.21
CA ASP A 133 3.67 5.37 8.19
C ASP A 133 4.05 4.23 7.23
N LEU A 134 5.31 4.19 6.77
CA LEU A 134 5.84 3.07 5.99
C LEU A 134 5.75 1.75 6.74
N ALA A 135 6.14 1.75 8.02
CA ALA A 135 6.10 0.57 8.86
C ALA A 135 4.67 0.05 9.03
N ASN A 136 3.70 0.94 9.26
CA ASN A 136 2.28 0.59 9.29
C ASN A 136 1.79 0.01 7.96
N PHE A 137 2.26 0.55 6.83
CA PHE A 137 1.97 -0.05 5.53
C PHE A 137 2.59 -1.43 5.35
N VAL A 138 3.83 -1.63 5.77
CA VAL A 138 4.48 -2.94 5.68
C VAL A 138 3.80 -3.96 6.59
N THR A 139 3.40 -3.60 7.81
CA THR A 139 2.84 -4.58 8.75
C THR A 139 1.34 -4.80 8.58
N ALA A 140 0.57 -3.77 8.20
CA ALA A 140 -0.89 -3.85 8.09
C ALA A 140 -1.46 -3.29 6.79
N GLY A 141 -0.60 -2.81 5.90
CA GLY A 141 -0.98 -2.23 4.62
C GLY A 141 -1.01 -3.20 3.44
N GLN A 142 -0.39 -4.35 3.58
CA GLN A 142 -0.35 -5.38 2.54
C GLN A 142 -1.71 -6.05 2.39
N ILE A 143 -2.05 -6.43 1.16
CA ILE A 143 -3.23 -7.22 0.84
C ILE A 143 -2.82 -8.38 -0.07
N ASP A 144 -3.54 -9.49 0.01
CA ASP A 144 -3.39 -10.55 -0.98
C ASP A 144 -4.03 -10.10 -2.30
N MET A 145 -3.21 -9.54 -3.20
CA MET A 145 -3.70 -9.03 -4.48
C MET A 145 -4.19 -10.16 -5.41
N ASP A 146 -3.82 -11.42 -5.17
CA ASP A 146 -4.28 -12.54 -6.01
C ASP A 146 -5.75 -12.90 -5.73
N VAL A 147 -6.32 -12.45 -4.61
CA VAL A 147 -7.78 -12.48 -4.39
C VAL A 147 -8.51 -11.60 -5.41
N TYR A 148 -7.89 -10.51 -5.85
CA TYR A 148 -8.51 -9.45 -6.64
C TYR A 148 -8.04 -9.41 -8.10
N ILE A 149 -6.87 -9.97 -8.40
CA ILE A 149 -6.26 -9.95 -9.72
C ILE A 149 -5.88 -11.38 -10.10
N ASP A 150 -6.22 -11.81 -11.31
CA ASP A 150 -5.69 -13.04 -11.86
C ASP A 150 -4.24 -12.81 -12.31
N ARG A 151 -3.27 -13.41 -11.63
CA ARG A 151 -1.84 -13.17 -11.90
C ARG A 151 -1.39 -13.57 -13.29
N ALA A 152 -1.96 -14.64 -13.84
CA ALA A 152 -1.56 -15.19 -15.14
C ALA A 152 -2.02 -14.28 -16.29
N THR A 153 -3.26 -13.79 -16.20
CA THR A 153 -3.89 -12.98 -17.26
C THR A 153 -3.85 -11.49 -16.99
N LYS A 154 -3.49 -11.08 -15.76
CA LYS A 154 -3.57 -9.70 -15.23
C LYS A 154 -5.00 -9.15 -15.19
N ALA A 155 -6.01 -10.00 -15.32
CA ALA A 155 -7.40 -9.58 -15.34
C ALA A 155 -7.89 -9.27 -13.90
N PRO A 156 -8.50 -8.10 -13.65
CA PRO A 156 -9.18 -7.83 -12.39
C PRO A 156 -10.38 -8.77 -12.20
N LYS A 157 -10.57 -9.28 -10.99
CA LYS A 157 -11.69 -10.13 -10.57
C LYS A 157 -12.85 -9.28 -10.03
N GLY A 158 -13.17 -8.21 -10.75
CA GLY A 158 -14.15 -7.21 -10.35
C GLY A 158 -15.34 -7.10 -11.31
N ASN A 159 -16.36 -6.37 -10.89
CA ASN A 159 -17.53 -6.05 -11.69
C ASN A 159 -17.37 -4.64 -12.31
N ALA A 160 -17.15 -4.59 -13.62
CA ALA A 160 -16.97 -3.32 -14.35
C ALA A 160 -18.19 -2.39 -14.26
N VAL A 161 -19.42 -2.91 -14.16
CA VAL A 161 -20.63 -2.08 -14.02
C VAL A 161 -20.64 -1.36 -12.68
N GLN A 162 -20.23 -2.03 -11.60
CA GLN A 162 -20.09 -1.40 -10.28
C GLN A 162 -18.90 -0.44 -10.25
N GLY A 163 -17.80 -0.82 -10.90
CA GLY A 163 -16.62 0.02 -11.07
C GLY A 163 -16.92 1.33 -11.76
N GLU A 164 -17.75 1.31 -12.80
CA GLU A 164 -18.19 2.51 -13.52
C GLU A 164 -18.94 3.49 -12.62
N GLN A 165 -19.83 3.00 -11.75
CA GLN A 165 -20.59 3.86 -10.82
C GLN A 165 -19.64 4.61 -9.87
N VAL A 166 -18.65 3.90 -9.33
CA VAL A 166 -17.67 4.51 -8.42
C VAL A 166 -16.71 5.43 -9.17
N TYR A 167 -16.25 5.02 -10.35
CA TYR A 167 -15.38 5.83 -11.19
C TYR A 167 -16.03 7.17 -11.54
N ASN A 168 -17.29 7.15 -11.98
CA ASN A 168 -18.01 8.37 -12.38
C ASN A 168 -18.26 9.33 -11.22
N THR A 169 -18.35 8.83 -9.98
CA THR A 169 -18.62 9.65 -8.79
C THR A 169 -17.36 10.13 -8.09
N VAL A 170 -16.27 9.37 -8.15
CA VAL A 170 -15.03 9.64 -7.40
C VAL A 170 -13.88 10.06 -8.31
N CYS A 171 -13.68 9.39 -9.45
CA CYS A 171 -12.47 9.47 -10.26
C CYS A 171 -12.60 10.43 -11.45
N ALA A 172 -13.75 10.41 -12.13
CA ALA A 172 -13.99 11.14 -13.38
C ALA A 172 -13.85 12.67 -13.23
N ASN A 173 -14.04 13.21 -12.02
CA ASN A 173 -13.85 14.63 -11.72
C ASN A 173 -12.41 15.12 -11.95
N CYS A 174 -11.42 14.22 -11.91
CA CYS A 174 -10.02 14.52 -12.19
C CYS A 174 -9.51 13.78 -13.43
N HIS A 175 -9.97 12.55 -13.66
CA HIS A 175 -9.49 11.69 -14.73
C HIS A 175 -10.31 11.76 -16.04
N GLY A 176 -11.42 12.51 -16.04
CA GLY A 176 -12.36 12.53 -17.15
C GLY A 176 -13.18 11.25 -17.24
N VAL A 177 -14.34 11.30 -17.89
CA VAL A 177 -15.21 10.12 -18.05
C VAL A 177 -14.55 9.02 -18.91
N ASP A 178 -13.63 9.40 -19.79
CA ASP A 178 -12.88 8.50 -20.67
C ASP A 178 -11.48 8.13 -20.12
N GLY A 179 -11.11 8.60 -18.92
CA GLY A 179 -9.84 8.27 -18.28
C GLY A 179 -8.62 8.88 -18.96
N LYS A 180 -8.79 9.95 -19.75
CA LYS A 180 -7.69 10.59 -20.50
C LYS A 180 -7.11 11.83 -19.84
N LEU A 181 -7.52 12.14 -18.61
CA LEU A 181 -7.02 13.29 -17.87
C LEU A 181 -6.22 12.88 -16.62
N PRO A 182 -5.32 13.76 -16.16
CA PRO A 182 -4.74 14.89 -16.90
C PRO A 182 -3.98 14.46 -18.18
N LYS A 183 -3.77 15.37 -19.14
CA LYS A 183 -3.17 15.02 -20.46
C LYS A 183 -1.69 14.66 -20.37
N GLU A 184 -1.05 15.06 -19.27
CA GLU A 184 0.34 14.79 -18.95
C GLU A 184 0.58 13.35 -18.47
N MET A 185 -0.50 12.58 -18.24
CA MET A 185 -0.40 11.15 -17.92
C MET A 185 -0.98 10.29 -19.05
N PRO A 186 -0.51 9.03 -19.21
CA PRO A 186 -1.13 8.09 -20.12
C PRO A 186 -2.60 7.85 -19.77
N PRO A 187 -3.46 7.54 -20.75
CA PRO A 187 -4.84 7.14 -20.50
C PRO A 187 -4.91 5.99 -19.50
N LEU A 188 -5.85 6.03 -18.56
CA LEU A 188 -5.94 5.03 -17.49
C LEU A 188 -6.09 3.61 -18.02
N GLY A 189 -6.82 3.41 -19.13
CA GLY A 189 -6.96 2.10 -19.76
C GLY A 189 -5.64 1.51 -20.26
N SER A 190 -4.67 2.36 -20.64
CA SER A 190 -3.33 1.94 -21.06
C SER A 190 -2.50 1.37 -19.90
N LEU A 191 -2.77 1.83 -18.67
CA LEU A 191 -2.00 1.46 -17.48
C LEU A 191 -2.36 0.08 -16.94
N MET A 192 -3.46 -0.52 -17.40
CA MET A 192 -3.91 -1.85 -17.00
C MET A 192 -2.97 -3.00 -17.42
N GLY A 193 -1.87 -2.71 -18.13
CA GLY A 193 -0.75 -3.66 -18.28
C GLY A 193 -0.04 -4.00 -16.97
N ASN A 194 -0.27 -3.21 -15.91
CA ASN A 194 0.25 -3.41 -14.55
C ASN A 194 -0.86 -3.19 -13.50
N PRO A 195 -1.84 -4.11 -13.36
CA PRO A 195 -2.98 -3.92 -12.47
C PRO A 195 -2.59 -3.79 -10.99
N TRP A 196 -1.49 -4.40 -10.54
CA TRP A 196 -1.00 -4.28 -9.16
C TRP A 196 -0.63 -2.84 -8.79
N GLU A 197 -0.02 -2.10 -9.72
CA GLU A 197 0.26 -0.67 -9.52
C GLU A 197 -1.02 0.14 -9.37
N ILE A 198 -2.02 -0.15 -10.19
CA ILE A 198 -3.30 0.56 -10.18
C ILE A 198 -4.07 0.25 -8.89
N MET A 199 -4.12 -1.02 -8.48
CA MET A 199 -4.69 -1.43 -7.19
C MET A 199 -4.02 -0.68 -6.04
N HIS A 200 -2.68 -0.66 -6.01
CA HIS A 200 -1.92 0.05 -4.98
C HIS A 200 -2.28 1.54 -4.92
N LYS A 201 -2.37 2.21 -6.07
CA LYS A 201 -2.68 3.64 -6.15
C LYS A 201 -4.14 3.95 -5.82
N VAL A 202 -5.09 3.11 -6.21
CA VAL A 202 -6.51 3.27 -5.83
C VAL A 202 -6.69 3.12 -4.32
N LEU A 203 -5.99 2.17 -3.70
CA LEU A 203 -6.06 1.99 -2.26
C LEU A 203 -5.38 3.13 -1.51
N ASN A 204 -4.18 3.54 -1.91
CA ASN A 204 -3.32 4.38 -1.08
C ASN A 204 -3.22 5.86 -1.56
N GLY A 205 -3.71 6.15 -2.76
CA GLY A 205 -3.56 7.43 -3.45
C GLY A 205 -2.27 7.52 -4.27
N GLN A 206 -2.08 8.66 -4.92
CA GLN A 206 -0.92 8.98 -5.75
C GLN A 206 0.04 9.92 -5.00
N PRO A 207 1.36 9.64 -4.96
CA PRO A 207 2.32 10.46 -4.20
C PRO A 207 2.28 11.95 -4.54
N ASN A 208 2.07 12.78 -3.51
CA ASN A 208 1.93 14.25 -3.59
C ASN A 208 0.92 14.73 -4.64
N GLU A 209 -0.17 14.00 -4.85
CA GLU A 209 -1.31 14.42 -5.66
C GLU A 209 -2.61 14.36 -4.85
N ARG A 210 -3.67 14.98 -5.36
CA ARG A 210 -5.00 14.98 -4.73
C ARG A 210 -5.84 13.74 -5.07
N MET A 211 -5.20 12.65 -5.49
CA MET A 211 -5.90 11.38 -5.77
C MET A 211 -6.36 10.76 -4.44
N PRO A 212 -7.67 10.53 -4.24
CA PRO A 212 -8.18 9.97 -3.00
C PRO A 212 -7.69 8.53 -2.78
N ALA A 213 -7.48 8.16 -1.52
CA ALA A 213 -7.18 6.81 -1.09
C ALA A 213 -8.49 6.10 -0.69
N LEU A 214 -8.80 4.96 -1.31
CA LEU A 214 -10.02 4.20 -1.01
C LEU A 214 -9.80 3.09 0.02
N ARG A 215 -8.68 3.11 0.74
CA ARG A 215 -8.24 2.03 1.63
C ARG A 215 -9.24 1.59 2.70
N ALA A 216 -9.97 2.55 3.25
CA ALA A 216 -10.94 2.32 4.33
C ALA A 216 -12.29 1.78 3.82
N ILE A 217 -12.44 1.64 2.50
CA ILE A 217 -13.60 1.05 1.83
C ILE A 217 -13.25 -0.41 1.50
N ASP A 218 -14.26 -1.26 1.35
CA ASP A 218 -14.09 -2.64 0.88
C ASP A 218 -13.21 -2.67 -0.39
N HIS A 219 -12.13 -3.48 -0.35
CA HIS A 219 -11.15 -3.56 -1.44
C HIS A 219 -11.73 -4.19 -2.72
N GLN A 220 -12.89 -4.85 -2.64
CA GLN A 220 -13.64 -5.23 -3.83
C GLN A 220 -14.03 -3.99 -4.66
N VAL A 221 -14.30 -2.84 -4.04
CA VAL A 221 -14.59 -1.59 -4.76
C VAL A 221 -13.40 -1.16 -5.62
N ALA A 222 -12.18 -1.25 -5.11
CA ALA A 222 -10.98 -0.96 -5.90
C ALA A 222 -10.85 -1.93 -7.08
N THR A 223 -11.14 -3.22 -6.86
CA THR A 223 -11.09 -4.26 -7.89
C THR A 223 -12.13 -4.04 -8.99
N ASP A 224 -13.33 -3.60 -8.62
CA ASP A 224 -14.41 -3.24 -9.54
C ASP A 224 -13.98 -2.03 -10.40
N ILE A 225 -13.37 -1.01 -9.79
CA ILE A 225 -12.78 0.13 -10.52
C ILE A 225 -11.74 -0.38 -11.52
N LEU A 226 -10.80 -1.25 -11.12
CA LEU A 226 -9.81 -1.83 -12.03
C LEU A 226 -10.48 -2.56 -13.22
N ALA A 227 -11.56 -3.31 -12.97
CA ALA A 227 -12.32 -4.00 -14.02
C ALA A 227 -12.93 -3.00 -15.02
N TYR A 228 -13.44 -1.86 -14.55
CA TYR A 228 -13.91 -0.78 -15.41
C TYR A 228 -12.76 -0.07 -16.15
N LEU A 229 -11.64 0.20 -15.51
CA LEU A 229 -10.48 0.81 -16.18
C LEU A 229 -9.99 -0.04 -17.35
N ALA A 230 -10.10 -1.37 -17.26
CA ALA A 230 -9.76 -2.28 -18.36
C ALA A 230 -10.67 -2.13 -19.60
N THR A 231 -11.84 -1.50 -19.48
CA THR A 231 -12.74 -1.19 -20.60
C THR A 231 -12.51 0.19 -21.21
N LEU A 232 -11.72 1.05 -20.55
CA LEU A 232 -11.46 2.42 -21.01
C LEU A 232 -10.48 2.47 -22.21
N PRO A 233 -10.50 3.56 -22.99
CA PRO A 233 -9.54 3.77 -24.08
C PRO A 233 -8.08 3.67 -23.60
N LYS A 234 -7.24 3.10 -24.46
CA LYS A 234 -5.79 2.97 -24.24
C LYS A 234 -4.98 4.12 -24.89
N GLU A 235 -5.63 4.84 -25.80
CA GLU A 235 -5.12 6.01 -26.55
C GLU A 235 -6.18 7.10 -26.48
#